data_AF-A0A919F3H6-F1
#
_entry.id   AF-A0A919F3H6-F1
#
_cell.length_a   1.000
_cell.length_b   1.000
_cell.length_c   1.000
_cell.angle_alpha   90.00
_cell.angle_beta   90.00
_cell.angle_gamma   90.00
#
_symmetry.space_group_name_H-M   'P 1'
#
loop_
_entity.id
_entity.type
_entity.pdbx_description
1 polymer ?
#
loop_
_entity_poly.entity_id
_entity_poly.type
_entity_poly.pdbx_seq_one_letter_code
_entity_poly.pdbx_strand_id
1 'polypeptide(L)'
;MLTEGTARSLGISFGWATNLISLLVLLAWIPLREPPGLGTLLNVAVVGFAADATATVLPHPHGILARIGYLILGLVALAFFDALYLGALFGSGPRDGIMTGLLRLTRRPVAVVRTGVEVVVASAGWLLGGTIGAGTVLIALCMGPLVGYFLPLVAVHAPAASEDHGRSSSAAM
;
A
#
# COMPACT_ATOMS: atom_id res chain seq x y z
N MET A 1 2.09 -8.89 9.78
CA MET A 1 1.56 -10.27 9.99
C MET A 1 2.10 -11.25 8.97
N LEU A 2 1.98 -10.99 7.65
CA LEU A 2 2.56 -11.86 6.62
C LEU A 2 4.07 -12.07 6.80
N THR A 3 4.81 -10.99 7.06
CA THR A 3 6.25 -11.03 7.38
C THR A 3 6.57 -11.89 8.59
N GLU A 4 5.77 -11.76 9.66
CA GLU A 4 5.99 -12.51 10.90
C GLU A 4 5.72 -14.01 10.71
N GLY A 5 4.62 -14.37 10.05
CA GLY A 5 4.31 -15.77 9.74
C GLY A 5 5.37 -16.41 8.83
N THR A 6 5.81 -15.67 7.81
CA THR A 6 6.87 -16.13 6.89
C THR A 6 8.20 -16.34 7.63
N ALA A 7 8.58 -15.39 8.50
CA ALA A 7 9.78 -15.50 9.33
C ALA A 7 9.75 -16.74 10.23
N ARG A 8 8.62 -17.01 10.90
CA ARG A 8 8.44 -18.19 11.76
C ARG A 8 8.41 -19.50 10.98
N SER A 9 7.73 -19.53 9.83
CA SER A 9 7.59 -20.74 9.00
C SER A 9 8.91 -21.17 8.36
N LEU A 10 9.77 -20.21 8.00
CA LEU A 10 11.06 -20.47 7.33
C LEU A 10 12.26 -20.41 8.28
N GLY A 11 12.07 -20.02 9.55
CA GLY A 11 13.16 -19.86 10.52
C GLY A 11 14.15 -18.74 10.18
N ILE A 12 13.71 -17.72 9.42
CA ILE A 12 14.54 -16.60 8.95
C ILE A 12 14.24 -15.32 9.75
N SER A 13 15.17 -14.35 9.74
CA SER A 13 14.95 -13.07 10.43
C SER A 13 13.80 -12.26 9.81
N PHE A 14 13.18 -11.38 10.59
CA PHE A 14 12.07 -10.53 10.14
C PHE A 14 12.43 -9.70 8.90
N GLY A 15 13.66 -9.17 8.85
CA GLY A 15 14.16 -8.42 7.70
C GLY A 15 14.29 -9.27 6.43
N TRP A 16 14.80 -10.51 6.55
CA TRP A 16 14.89 -11.44 5.42
C TRP A 16 13.50 -11.86 4.92
N ALA A 17 12.55 -12.06 5.83
CA ALA A 17 11.17 -12.34 5.45
C ALA A 17 10.51 -11.16 4.71
N THR A 18 10.75 -9.92 5.15
CA THR A 18 10.27 -8.71 4.45
C THR A 18 10.85 -8.65 3.05
N ASN A 19 12.16 -8.85 2.89
CA ASN A 19 12.82 -8.83 1.59
C ASN A 19 12.31 -9.94 0.66
N LEU A 20 12.11 -11.16 1.17
CA LEU A 20 11.58 -12.27 0.39
C LEU A 20 10.14 -12.01 -0.07
N ILE A 21 9.28 -11.52 0.81
CA ILE A 21 7.90 -11.15 0.45
C ILE A 21 7.91 -10.03 -0.58
N SER A 22 8.68 -8.98 -0.36
CA SER A 22 8.81 -7.88 -1.32
C SER A 22 9.28 -8.37 -2.67
N LEU A 23 10.26 -9.28 -2.72
CA LEU A 23 10.76 -9.89 -3.95
C LEU A 23 9.71 -10.77 -4.65
N LEU A 24 8.98 -11.60 -3.90
CA LEU A 24 7.91 -12.45 -4.44
C LEU A 24 6.74 -11.62 -4.97
N VAL A 25 6.38 -10.54 -4.28
CA VAL A 25 5.36 -9.60 -4.76
C VAL A 25 5.85 -8.86 -6.01
N LEU A 26 7.14 -8.47 -6.06
CA LEU A 26 7.74 -7.88 -7.25
C LEU A 26 7.73 -8.83 -8.45
N LEU A 27 8.02 -10.12 -8.21
CA LEU A 27 7.95 -11.18 -9.22
C LEU A 27 6.51 -11.43 -9.70
N ALA A 28 5.54 -11.40 -8.79
CA ALA A 28 4.11 -11.48 -9.11
C ALA A 28 3.60 -10.26 -9.91
N TRP A 29 4.40 -9.19 -9.97
CA TRP A 29 4.13 -7.97 -10.72
C TRP A 29 4.58 -8.04 -12.20
N ILE A 30 5.53 -8.91 -12.53
CA ILE A 30 5.98 -9.17 -13.92
C ILE A 30 4.80 -9.50 -14.87
N PRO A 31 3.80 -10.32 -14.49
CA PRO A 31 2.61 -10.54 -15.33
C PRO A 31 1.61 -9.37 -15.34
N LEU A 32 1.63 -8.45 -14.37
CA LEU A 32 0.67 -7.34 -14.27
C LEU A 32 0.97 -6.15 -15.20
N ARG A 33 2.17 -6.10 -15.80
CA ARG A 33 2.61 -5.03 -16.74
C ARG A 33 2.46 -3.61 -16.19
N GLU A 34 2.46 -3.41 -14.88
CA GLU A 34 2.54 -2.07 -14.29
C GLU A 34 3.99 -1.58 -14.40
N PRO A 35 4.27 -0.46 -15.12
CA PRO A 35 5.63 0.04 -15.23
C PRO A 35 6.08 0.54 -13.84
N PRO A 36 7.16 -0.04 -13.28
CA PRO A 36 7.69 0.43 -12.00
C PRO A 36 8.12 1.89 -12.15
N GLY A 37 7.54 2.76 -11.31
CA GLY A 37 7.88 4.17 -11.27
C GLY A 37 8.98 4.46 -10.25
N LEU A 38 9.47 5.70 -10.25
CA LEU A 38 10.37 6.21 -9.19
C LEU A 38 9.77 6.01 -7.79
N GLY A 39 8.46 6.21 -7.65
CA GLY A 39 7.72 5.99 -6.42
C GLY A 39 7.74 4.53 -5.96
N THR A 40 7.74 3.55 -6.88
CA THR A 40 7.86 2.14 -6.54
C THR A 40 9.24 1.83 -5.97
N LEU A 41 10.30 2.28 -6.64
CA LEU A 41 11.68 2.02 -6.22
C LEU A 41 11.96 2.65 -4.86
N LEU A 42 11.52 3.89 -4.66
CA LEU A 42 11.63 4.57 -3.37
C LEU A 42 10.82 3.88 -2.28
N ASN A 43 9.61 3.38 -2.57
CA ASN A 43 8.81 2.64 -1.59
C ASN A 43 9.56 1.38 -1.12
N VAL A 44 10.06 0.56 -2.06
CA VAL A 44 10.82 -0.65 -1.73
C VAL A 44 12.11 -0.32 -0.98
N ALA A 45 12.83 0.73 -1.38
CA ALA A 45 14.11 1.09 -0.79
C ALA A 45 13.99 1.79 0.57
N VAL A 46 12.93 2.57 0.83
CA VAL A 46 12.86 3.49 1.98
C VAL A 46 11.92 2.99 3.07
N VAL A 47 10.80 2.34 2.72
CA VAL A 47 9.75 2.00 3.70
C VAL A 47 10.28 1.08 4.81
N GLY A 48 11.12 0.10 4.47
CA GLY A 48 11.74 -0.80 5.46
C GLY A 48 12.64 -0.05 6.44
N PHE A 49 13.59 0.74 5.94
CA PHE A 49 14.49 1.53 6.79
C PHE A 49 13.73 2.56 7.63
N ALA A 50 12.71 3.20 7.08
CA ALA A 50 11.88 4.15 7.83
C ALA A 50 11.12 3.45 8.96
N ALA A 51 10.59 2.24 8.73
CA ALA A 51 9.94 1.45 9.78
C ALA A 51 10.91 1.09 10.91
N ASP A 52 12.13 0.64 10.58
CA ASP A 52 13.15 0.30 11.56
C ASP A 52 13.62 1.53 12.36
N ALA A 53 13.90 2.65 11.68
CA ALA A 53 14.27 3.91 12.32
C ALA A 53 13.15 4.45 13.23
N THR A 54 11.89 4.28 12.83
CA THR A 54 10.77 4.66 13.69
C THR A 54 10.73 3.77 14.92
N ALA A 55 10.92 2.46 14.78
CA ALA A 55 10.90 1.52 15.90
C ALA A 55 12.03 1.76 16.93
N THR A 56 13.17 2.32 16.50
CA THR A 56 14.28 2.65 17.42
C THR A 56 14.08 3.99 18.13
N VAL A 57 13.44 4.97 17.49
CA VAL A 57 13.22 6.30 18.06
C VAL A 57 11.95 6.35 18.93
N LEU A 58 10.91 5.61 18.56
CA LEU A 58 9.62 5.69 19.24
C LEU A 58 9.66 4.95 20.59
N PRO A 59 9.28 5.60 21.71
CA PRO A 59 9.19 4.94 23.00
C PRO A 59 8.19 3.78 22.98
N HIS A 60 8.49 2.72 23.72
CA HIS A 60 7.56 1.61 23.85
C HIS A 60 6.32 2.07 24.65
N PRO A 61 5.10 1.91 24.10
CA PRO A 61 3.89 2.36 24.78
C PRO A 61 3.58 1.50 26.01
N HIS A 62 3.60 2.12 27.18
CA HIS A 62 3.23 1.50 28.45
C HIS A 62 1.73 1.70 28.74
N GLY A 63 1.03 0.60 29.01
CA GLY A 63 -0.40 0.60 29.27
C GLY A 63 -1.27 0.49 28.02
N ILE A 64 -2.51 0.01 28.20
CA ILE A 64 -3.44 -0.27 27.10
C ILE A 64 -3.85 0.99 26.34
N LEU A 65 -4.03 2.11 27.04
CA LEU A 65 -4.48 3.37 26.44
C LEU A 65 -3.42 3.95 25.49
N ALA A 66 -2.15 3.94 25.89
CA ALA A 66 -1.04 4.37 25.04
C ALA A 66 -0.90 3.50 23.79
N ARG A 67 -1.08 2.18 23.93
CA ARG A 67 -1.06 1.22 22.81
C ARG A 67 -2.19 1.50 21.81
N ILE A 68 -3.40 1.76 22.30
CA ILE A 68 -4.55 2.13 21.46
C ILE A 68 -4.27 3.46 20.74
N GLY A 69 -3.76 4.47 21.46
CA GLY A 69 -3.41 5.77 20.88
C GLY A 69 -2.38 5.63 19.75
N TYR A 70 -1.31 4.87 19.97
CA TYR A 70 -0.28 4.60 18.97
C TYR A 70 -0.85 3.86 17.75
N LEU A 71 -1.72 2.87 17.98
CA LEU A 71 -2.36 2.11 16.89
C LEU A 71 -3.25 3.00 16.04
N ILE A 72 -4.12 3.81 16.65
CA ILE A 72 -5.06 4.68 15.92
C ILE A 72 -4.29 5.77 15.17
N LEU A 73 -3.35 6.45 15.84
CA LEU A 73 -2.56 7.50 15.23
C LEU A 73 -1.72 6.94 14.07
N GLY A 74 -1.06 5.80 14.29
CA GLY A 74 -0.27 5.13 13.26
C GLY A 74 -1.11 4.69 12.07
N LEU A 75 -2.31 4.13 12.29
CA LEU A 75 -3.23 3.74 11.22
C LEU A 75 -3.68 4.94 10.38
N VAL A 76 -4.11 6.02 11.03
CA VAL A 76 -4.59 7.22 10.33
C VAL A 76 -3.44 7.89 9.56
N ALA A 77 -2.27 8.04 10.19
CA ALA A 77 -1.09 8.59 9.54
C ALA A 77 -0.67 7.72 8.35
N LEU A 78 -0.63 6.40 8.52
CA LEU A 78 -0.26 5.47 7.46
C LEU A 78 -1.22 5.58 6.27
N ALA A 79 -2.53 5.59 6.51
CA ALA A 79 -3.52 5.73 5.44
C ALA A 79 -3.44 7.08 4.72
N PHE A 80 -3.17 8.16 5.46
CA PHE A 80 -2.99 9.50 4.89
C PHE A 80 -1.73 9.60 4.02
N PHE A 81 -0.59 9.11 4.52
CA PHE A 81 0.66 9.11 3.75
C PHE A 81 0.63 8.16 2.56
N ASP A 82 -0.05 7.01 2.68
CA ASP A 82 -0.31 6.10 1.56
C ASP A 82 -1.12 6.79 0.46
N ALA A 83 -2.19 7.50 0.84
CA ALA A 83 -2.98 8.29 -0.09
C ALA A 83 -2.17 9.42 -0.74
N LEU A 84 -1.32 10.13 0.02
CA LEU A 84 -0.44 11.18 -0.51
C LEU A 84 0.54 10.64 -1.55
N TYR A 85 1.19 9.53 -1.22
CA TYR A 85 2.12 8.84 -2.09
C TYR A 85 1.45 8.39 -3.40
N LEU A 86 0.30 7.73 -3.30
CA LEU A 86 -0.45 7.29 -4.48
C LEU A 86 -0.98 8.47 -5.31
N GLY A 87 -1.42 9.53 -4.63
CA GLY A 87 -1.90 10.76 -5.25
C GLY A 87 -0.83 11.55 -6.00
N ALA A 88 0.45 11.32 -5.70
CA ALA A 88 1.58 11.97 -6.38
C ALA A 88 1.91 11.36 -7.76
N LEU A 89 1.27 10.25 -8.15
CA LEU A 89 1.37 9.62 -9.48
C LEU A 89 2.79 9.19 -9.91
N PHE A 90 3.74 9.06 -8.98
CA PHE A 90 5.11 8.59 -9.27
C PHE A 90 5.25 7.06 -9.42
N GLY A 91 4.14 6.33 -9.47
CA GLY A 91 4.09 4.87 -9.46
C GLY A 91 3.72 4.33 -8.07
N SER A 92 3.06 3.16 -8.05
CA SER A 92 2.53 2.51 -6.84
C SER A 92 3.54 1.53 -6.23
N GLY A 93 3.43 1.28 -4.92
CA GLY A 93 4.24 0.27 -4.24
C GLY A 93 3.79 -1.13 -4.64
N PRO A 94 4.54 -2.20 -4.33
CA PRO A 94 4.20 -3.55 -4.81
C PRO A 94 2.78 -3.99 -4.38
N ARG A 95 2.41 -3.69 -3.14
CA ARG A 95 1.07 -3.97 -2.61
C ARG A 95 0.00 -3.06 -3.21
N ASP A 96 0.34 -1.80 -3.44
CA ASP A 96 -0.59 -0.81 -3.95
C ASP A 96 -0.80 -0.97 -5.45
N GLY A 97 0.17 -1.56 -6.15
CA GLY A 97 0.10 -2.02 -7.52
C GLY A 97 -0.95 -3.10 -7.73
N ILE A 98 -0.98 -4.10 -6.84
CA ILE A 98 -2.05 -5.10 -6.85
C ILE A 98 -3.42 -4.41 -6.72
N MET A 99 -3.53 -3.43 -5.82
CA MET A 99 -4.76 -2.65 -5.66
C MET A 99 -5.10 -1.84 -6.92
N THR A 100 -4.14 -1.10 -7.50
CA THR A 100 -4.39 -0.26 -8.69
C THR A 100 -4.72 -1.09 -9.92
N GLY A 101 -4.04 -2.22 -10.12
CA GLY A 101 -4.35 -3.20 -11.16
C GLY A 101 -5.75 -3.79 -11.00
N LEU A 102 -6.12 -4.23 -9.80
CA LEU A 102 -7.47 -4.72 -9.50
C LEU A 102 -8.53 -3.63 -9.68
N LEU A 103 -8.23 -2.38 -9.34
CA LEU A 103 -9.15 -1.26 -9.54
C LEU A 103 -9.47 -1.04 -11.02
N ARG A 104 -8.44 -1.11 -11.88
CA ARG A 104 -8.60 -0.99 -13.33
C ARG A 104 -9.42 -2.14 -13.92
N LEU A 105 -9.22 -3.36 -13.43
CA LEU A 105 -9.91 -4.55 -13.91
C LEU A 105 -11.36 -4.63 -13.42
N THR A 106 -11.61 -4.32 -12.16
CA THR A 106 -12.91 -4.54 -11.50
C THR A 106 -13.81 -3.31 -11.49
N ARG A 107 -13.26 -2.10 -11.68
CA ARG A 107 -13.96 -0.80 -11.53
C ARG A 107 -14.70 -0.62 -10.21
N ARG A 108 -14.28 -1.34 -9.16
CA ARG A 108 -14.85 -1.25 -7.81
C ARG A 108 -14.22 -0.07 -7.05
N PRO A 109 -14.86 0.43 -5.97
CA PRO A 109 -14.29 1.49 -5.15
C PRO A 109 -12.96 1.08 -4.50
N VAL A 110 -12.04 2.03 -4.34
CA VAL A 110 -10.72 1.83 -3.71
C VAL A 110 -10.86 1.14 -2.35
N ALA A 111 -11.83 1.57 -1.54
CA ALA A 111 -12.07 1.01 -0.23
C ALA A 111 -12.34 -0.50 -0.26
N VAL A 112 -13.12 -0.99 -1.23
CA VAL A 112 -13.48 -2.41 -1.34
C VAL A 112 -12.28 -3.22 -1.79
N VAL A 113 -11.57 -2.76 -2.82
CA VAL A 113 -10.41 -3.47 -3.37
C VAL A 113 -9.28 -3.53 -2.35
N ARG A 114 -8.96 -2.40 -1.71
CA ARG A 114 -7.89 -2.29 -0.70
C ARG A 114 -8.17 -3.17 0.53
N THR A 115 -9.40 -3.17 1.02
CA THR A 115 -9.84 -4.06 2.11
C THR A 115 -9.69 -5.52 1.72
N GLY A 116 -10.11 -5.90 0.50
CA GLY A 116 -9.94 -7.25 -0.02
C GLY A 116 -8.46 -7.69 -0.04
N VAL A 117 -7.57 -6.82 -0.52
CA VAL A 117 -6.12 -7.08 -0.51
C VAL A 117 -5.60 -7.26 0.92
N GLU A 118 -5.96 -6.39 1.87
CA GLU A 118 -5.58 -6.56 3.27
C GLU A 118 -6.04 -7.91 3.84
N VAL A 119 -7.30 -8.28 3.60
CA VAL A 119 -7.88 -9.52 4.13
C VAL A 119 -7.18 -10.73 3.55
N VAL A 120 -6.87 -10.75 2.26
CA VAL A 120 -6.12 -11.85 1.61
C VAL A 120 -4.71 -11.94 2.19
N VAL A 121 -3.99 -10.81 2.30
CA VAL A 121 -2.64 -10.76 2.86
C VAL A 121 -2.61 -11.18 4.33
N ALA A 122 -3.59 -10.73 5.13
CA ALA A 122 -3.74 -11.12 6.52
C ALA A 122 -4.04 -12.62 6.65
N SER A 123 -4.97 -13.15 5.83
CA SER A 123 -5.31 -14.57 5.83
C SER A 123 -4.11 -15.44 5.43
N ALA A 124 -3.37 -15.05 4.39
CA ALA A 124 -2.14 -15.73 4.01
C ALA A 124 -1.10 -15.69 5.14
N GLY A 125 -0.94 -14.54 5.81
CA GLY A 125 -0.06 -14.43 6.97
C GLY A 125 -0.47 -15.30 8.14
N TRP A 126 -1.77 -15.54 8.31
CA TRP A 126 -2.30 -16.38 9.39
C TRP A 126 -2.01 -17.85 9.14
N LEU A 127 -2.23 -18.30 7.89
CA LEU A 127 -1.93 -19.66 7.46
C LEU A 127 -0.43 -19.99 7.60
N LEU A 128 0.43 -18.98 7.50
CA LEU A 128 1.87 -19.08 7.77
C LEU A 128 2.23 -18.97 9.26
N GLY A 129 1.27 -19.04 10.17
CA GLY A 129 1.50 -18.99 11.62
C GLY A 129 1.71 -17.59 12.20
N GLY A 130 1.34 -16.54 11.47
CA GLY A 130 1.29 -15.17 11.98
C GLY A 130 0.13 -14.97 12.96
N THR A 131 0.33 -14.11 13.97
CA THR A 131 -0.69 -13.87 15.01
C THR A 131 -1.72 -12.86 14.52
N ILE A 132 -3.01 -13.22 14.56
CA ILE A 132 -4.09 -12.25 14.36
C ILE A 132 -4.32 -11.50 15.67
N GLY A 133 -3.90 -10.23 15.70
CA GLY A 133 -4.19 -9.32 16.80
C GLY A 133 -5.31 -8.34 16.47
N ALA A 134 -5.84 -7.65 17.49
CA ALA A 134 -6.82 -6.59 17.31
C ALA A 134 -6.35 -5.50 16.32
N GLY A 135 -5.05 -5.15 16.35
CA GLY A 135 -4.47 -4.19 15.40
C GLY A 135 -4.48 -4.67 13.95
N THR A 136 -4.31 -5.97 13.71
CA THR A 136 -4.39 -6.55 12.35
C THR A 136 -5.81 -6.47 11.81
N VAL A 137 -6.80 -6.82 12.62
CA VAL A 137 -8.22 -6.73 12.25
C VAL A 137 -8.58 -5.27 11.95
N LEU A 138 -8.14 -4.36 12.81
CA LEU A 138 -8.37 -2.93 12.64
C LEU A 138 -7.77 -2.42 11.31
N ILE A 139 -6.50 -2.73 11.03
CA ILE A 139 -5.86 -2.36 9.77
C ILE A 139 -6.63 -2.97 8.60
N ALA A 140 -6.93 -4.27 8.64
CA ALA A 140 -7.53 -4.95 7.51
C ALA A 140 -8.90 -4.36 7.10
N LEU A 141 -9.69 -3.91 8.07
CA LEU A 141 -11.01 -3.34 7.84
C LEU A 141 -10.98 -1.84 7.58
N CYS A 142 -10.08 -1.10 8.22
CA CYS A 142 -10.09 0.37 8.18
C CYS A 142 -9.17 0.97 7.12
N MET A 143 -8.10 0.28 6.70
CA MET A 143 -7.16 0.83 5.72
C MET A 143 -7.84 1.22 4.41
N GLY A 144 -8.68 0.33 3.87
CA GLY A 144 -9.36 0.59 2.60
C GLY A 144 -10.24 1.85 2.64
N PRO A 145 -11.21 1.94 3.56
CA PRO A 145 -12.03 3.13 3.72
C PRO A 145 -11.23 4.41 3.95
N LEU A 146 -10.19 4.38 4.80
CA LEU A 146 -9.36 5.56 5.09
C LEU A 146 -8.57 6.03 3.86
N VAL A 147 -7.92 5.12 3.13
CA VAL A 147 -7.21 5.46 1.90
C VAL A 147 -8.19 5.99 0.85
N GLY A 148 -9.35 5.33 0.69
CA GLY A 148 -10.39 5.79 -0.23
C GLY A 148 -10.95 7.17 0.10
N TYR A 149 -10.95 7.55 1.39
CA TYR A 149 -11.34 8.88 1.85
C TYR A 149 -10.25 9.94 1.59
N PHE A 150 -8.98 9.64 1.91
CA PHE A 150 -7.89 10.60 1.76
C PHE A 150 -7.45 10.80 0.31
N LEU A 151 -7.47 9.76 -0.52
CA LEU A 151 -7.00 9.79 -1.89
C LEU A 151 -7.61 10.93 -2.73
N PRO A 152 -8.94 11.16 -2.78
CA PRO A 152 -9.50 12.27 -3.55
C PRO A 152 -9.11 13.66 -3.01
N LEU A 153 -8.68 13.78 -1.75
CA LEU A 153 -8.27 15.04 -1.14
C LEU A 153 -6.84 15.45 -1.52
N VAL A 154 -5.99 14.47 -1.83
CA VAL A 154 -4.55 14.68 -2.02
C VAL A 154 -4.07 14.30 -3.42
N ALA A 155 -4.92 13.67 -4.24
CA ALA A 155 -4.57 13.28 -5.59
C ALA A 155 -4.34 14.49 -6.48
N VAL A 156 -3.16 14.52 -7.11
CA VAL A 156 -2.85 15.47 -8.17
C VAL A 156 -3.65 15.06 -9.40
N HIS A 157 -4.55 15.94 -9.85
CA HIS A 157 -5.24 15.76 -11.12
C HIS A 157 -4.30 16.20 -12.22
N ALA A 158 -3.75 15.24 -12.96
CA ALA A 158 -3.01 15.57 -14.18
C ALA A 158 -3.96 16.35 -15.12
N PRO A 159 -3.54 17.50 -15.68
CA PRO A 159 -4.33 18.18 -16.71
C PRO A 159 -4.64 17.17 -17.81
N ALA A 160 -5.91 17.03 -18.17
CA ALA A 160 -6.29 16.25 -19.34
C ALA A 160 -5.44 16.76 -20.50
N ALA A 161 -4.60 15.89 -21.07
CA ALA A 161 -3.86 16.22 -22.27
C ALA A 161 -4.88 16.75 -23.27
N SER A 162 -4.73 18.01 -23.64
CA SER A 162 -5.59 18.72 -24.57
C SER A 162 -5.85 17.85 -25.79
N GLU A 163 -7.09 17.39 -25.95
CA GLU A 163 -7.61 17.00 -27.25
C GLU A 163 -7.73 18.26 -28.12
N ASP A 164 -6.60 18.85 -28.51
CA ASP A 164 -6.56 19.79 -29.63
C ASP A 164 -6.32 18.98 -30.90
N HIS A 165 -7.38 18.29 -31.31
CA HIS A 165 -7.49 17.71 -32.63
C HIS A 165 -7.35 18.84 -33.65
N GLY A 166 -6.34 18.72 -34.52
CA GLY A 166 -6.16 19.54 -35.70
C GLY A 166 -7.37 19.51 -36.63
N ARG A 167 -8.39 20.28 -36.29
CA ARG A 167 -9.66 20.44 -36.99
C ARG A 167 -9.76 21.87 -37.51
N SER A 168 -8.78 22.30 -38.30
CA SER A 168 -8.83 23.54 -39.07
C SER A 168 -7.91 23.53 -40.32
N SER A 169 -7.81 22.40 -41.02
CA SER A 169 -7.19 22.33 -42.36
C SER A 169 -8.19 21.86 -43.45
N SER A 170 -9.49 22.03 -43.20
CA SER A 170 -10.54 21.67 -44.18
C SER A 170 -11.63 22.76 -44.25
N ALA A 171 -11.21 24.02 -44.43
CA ALA A 171 -12.08 25.11 -44.84
C ALA A 171 -11.41 26.00 -45.91
N ALA A 172 -10.51 25.42 -46.69
CA ALA A 172 -9.98 25.99 -47.92
C ALA A 172 -10.32 25.04 -49.06
N MET A 173 -11.57 25.07 -49.50
CA MET A 173 -12.04 24.62 -50.81
C MET A 173 -13.35 25.31 -51.13
#